data_AF-A0A1F8FBL8-F1
#
_entry.id   AF-A0A1F8FBL8-F1
#
_cell.length_a   1.000
_cell.length_b   1.000
_cell.length_c   1.000
_cell.angle_alpha   90.00
_cell.angle_beta   90.00
_cell.angle_gamma   90.00
#
_symmetry.space_group_name_H-M   'P 1'
#
loop_
_entity.id
_entity.type
_entity.pdbx_description
1 polymer ?
#
loop_
_entity_poly.entity_id
_entity_poly.type
_entity_poly.pdbx_seq_one_letter_code
_entity_poly.pdbx_strand_id
1 'polypeptide(L)' 'MPTTKTRINISLSDDIIRALTSLAGRDHVPKATKAARLLEIALEIEEDQVWNKLAEKREADKSPYLSHKKAWQ' A
#
# COMPACT_ATOMS: atom_id res chain seq x y z
N MET A 1 3.11 -30.36 9.93
CA MET A 1 2.38 -29.16 10.39
C MET A 1 1.81 -28.47 9.15
N PRO A 2 0.49 -28.44 8.92
CA PRO A 2 -0.05 -27.70 7.79
C PRO A 2 0.21 -26.22 8.05
N THR A 3 0.93 -25.56 7.16
CA THR A 3 1.42 -24.19 7.33
C THR A 3 0.27 -23.21 7.50
N THR A 4 0.27 -22.40 8.55
CA THR A 4 -0.73 -21.36 8.92
C THR A 4 -0.86 -20.20 7.91
N LYS A 5 -0.20 -20.29 6.75
CA LYS A 5 -0.20 -19.21 5.75
C LYS A 5 -1.42 -19.32 4.85
N THR A 6 -2.28 -18.31 4.89
CA THR A 6 -3.41 -18.13 3.98
C THR A 6 -2.88 -17.98 2.54
N ARG A 7 -3.47 -18.71 1.58
CA ARG A 7 -3.11 -18.64 0.16
C ARG A 7 -4.16 -17.85 -0.60
N ILE A 8 -3.73 -17.02 -1.55
CA ILE A 8 -4.61 -16.28 -2.45
C ILE A 8 -4.37 -16.80 -3.87
N ASN A 9 -5.42 -17.32 -4.51
CA ASN A 9 -5.40 -17.72 -5.93
C ASN A 9 -6.15 -16.67 -6.73
N ILE A 10 -5.48 -16.04 -7.68
CA ILE A 10 -6.05 -14.98 -8.53
C ILE A 10 -5.73 -15.25 -10.00
N SER A 11 -6.66 -14.88 -10.88
CA SER A 11 -6.43 -14.85 -12.32
C SER A 11 -5.90 -13.47 -12.70
N LEU A 12 -4.83 -13.43 -13.48
CA LEU A 12 -4.18 -12.20 -13.93
C LEU A 12 -4.19 -12.13 -15.46
N SER A 13 -4.27 -10.93 -16.03
CA SER A 13 -4.09 -10.74 -17.47
C SER A 13 -2.62 -10.96 -17.86
N ASP A 14 -2.39 -11.28 -19.14
CA ASP A 14 -1.05 -11.51 -19.68
C ASP A 14 -0.12 -10.31 -19.48
N ASP A 15 -0.64 -9.09 -19.60
CA ASP A 15 0.12 -7.85 -19.41
C ASP A 15 0.62 -7.71 -17.96
N ILE A 16 -0.23 -8.03 -16.98
CA ILE A 16 0.15 -8.01 -15.57
C ILE A 16 1.21 -9.08 -15.29
N ILE A 17 1.06 -10.27 -15.86
CA ILE A 17 2.04 -11.36 -15.70
C ILE A 17 3.41 -10.94 -16.27
N ARG A 18 3.44 -10.28 -17.44
CA ARG A 18 4.67 -9.77 -18.04
C ARG A 18 5.32 -8.71 -17.16
N ALA A 19 4.55 -7.72 -16.70
CA ALA A 19 5.04 -6.68 -15.80
C ALA A 19 5.59 -7.27 -14.49
N LEU A 20 4.84 -8.17 -13.84
CA LEU A 20 5.26 -8.84 -12.61
C LEU A 20 6.55 -9.64 -12.82
N THR A 21 6.68 -10.33 -13.96
CA THR A 21 7.88 -11.09 -14.30
C THR A 21 9.09 -10.18 -14.45
N SER A 22 8.95 -9.06 -15.18
CA SER A 22 10.03 -8.09 -15.35
C SER A 22 10.46 -7.47 -14.03
N LEU A 23 9.49 -7.09 -13.18
CA LEU A 23 9.75 -6.48 -11.88
C LEU A 23 10.40 -7.47 -10.90
N ALA A 24 9.94 -8.71 -10.88
CA ALA A 24 10.52 -9.76 -10.06
C ALA A 24 11.96 -10.09 -10.50
N GLY A 25 12.20 -10.12 -11.81
CA GLY A 25 13.54 -10.32 -12.39
C GLY A 25 14.50 -9.18 -12.03
N ARG A 26 14.07 -7.93 -12.18
CA ARG A 26 14.84 -6.74 -11.78
C ARG A 26 15.27 -6.81 -10.31
N ASP A 27 14.33 -7.18 -9.44
CA ASP A 27 14.55 -7.20 -7.99
C ASP A 27 15.17 -8.51 -7.49
N HIS A 28 15.46 -9.47 -8.38
CA HIS A 28 16.03 -10.79 -8.06
C HIS A 28 15.24 -11.57 -7.00
N VAL A 29 13.90 -11.52 -7.08
CA VAL A 29 13.01 -12.23 -6.15
C VAL A 29 11.98 -13.08 -6.90
N PRO A 30 11.39 -14.11 -6.25
CA PRO A 30 10.29 -14.85 -6.85
C PRO A 30 9.08 -13.97 -7.17
N LYS A 31 8.34 -14.30 -8.24
CA LYS A 31 7.12 -13.59 -8.65
C LYS A 31 6.10 -13.48 -7.52
N ALA A 32 5.92 -14.54 -6.74
CA ALA A 32 5.01 -14.55 -5.59
C ALA A 32 5.43 -13.55 -4.51
N THR A 33 6.72 -13.47 -4.20
CA THR A 33 7.26 -12.47 -3.25
C THR A 33 7.06 -11.06 -3.77
N LYS A 34 7.31 -10.82 -5.06
CA LYS A 34 7.09 -9.50 -5.66
C LYS A 34 5.61 -9.12 -5.65
N ALA A 35 4.71 -10.06 -5.95
CA ALA A 35 3.27 -9.84 -5.93
C ALA A 35 2.78 -9.50 -4.52
N ALA A 36 3.23 -10.23 -3.49
CA ALA A 36 2.90 -9.94 -2.10
C ALA A 36 3.31 -8.52 -1.69
N ARG A 37 4.56 -8.11 -2.01
CA ARG A 37 5.03 -6.74 -1.73
C ARG A 37 4.26 -5.66 -2.47
N LEU A 38 3.89 -5.91 -3.73
CA LEU A 38 3.07 -4.96 -4.49
C LEU A 38 1.66 -4.84 -3.92
N LEU A 39 1.09 -5.94 -3.39
CA LEU A 39 -0.18 -5.90 -2.68
C LEU A 39 -0.08 -5.14 -1.36
N GLU A 40 1.01 -5.32 -0.59
CA GLU A 40 1.28 -4.53 0.62
C GLU A 40 1.31 -3.02 0.31
N ILE A 41 2.09 -2.62 -0.69
CA ILE A 41 2.17 -1.21 -1.13
C ILE A 41 0.80 -0.68 -1.60
N ALA A 42 0.02 -1.49 -2.32
CA ALA A 42 -1.31 -1.07 -2.76
C ALA A 42 -2.25 -0.84 -1.57
N LEU A 43 -2.18 -1.68 -0.52
CA LEU A 43 -2.96 -1.50 0.69
C LEU A 43 -2.54 -0.24 1.47
N GLU A 44 -1.23 0.05 1.54
CA GLU A 44 -0.72 1.28 2.14
C GLU A 44 -1.26 2.53 1.41
N ILE A 45 -1.28 2.52 0.06
CA ILE A 45 -1.82 3.63 -0.73
C ILE A 45 -3.33 3.82 -0.48
N GLU A 46 -4.10 2.74 -0.39
CA GLU A 46 -5.52 2.82 -0.07
C GLU A 46 -5.76 3.38 1.35
N GLU A 47 -4.93 2.99 2.32
CA GLU A 47 -4.97 3.56 3.67
C GLU A 47 -4.66 5.05 3.68
N ASP A 48 -3.60 5.48 2.98
CA ASP A 48 -3.23 6.89 2.84
C ASP A 48 -4.37 7.73 2.26
N GLN A 49 -5.09 7.22 1.27
CA GLN A 49 -6.26 7.91 0.71
C GLN A 49 -7.37 8.11 1.74
N VAL A 50 -7.60 7.13 2.61
CA VAL A 50 -8.58 7.25 3.70
C VAL A 50 -8.14 8.28 4.73
N TRP A 51 -6.86 8.26 5.11
CA TRP A 51 -6.29 9.21 6.06
C TRP A 51 -6.32 10.64 5.53
N ASN A 52 -5.99 10.82 4.26
CA ASN A 52 -6.06 12.13 3.60
C ASN A 52 -7.49 12.70 3.61
N LYS A 53 -8.49 11.88 3.27
CA LYS A 53 -9.91 12.30 3.35
C LYS A 53 -10.32 12.73 4.76
N LEU A 54 -9.78 12.09 5.80
CA LEU A 54 -10.03 12.48 7.18
C LEU A 54 -9.34 13.80 7.53
N ALA A 55 -8.10 14.00 7.06
CA ALA A 55 -7.35 15.24 7.23
C ALA A 55 -8.06 16.42 6.56
N GLU A 56 -8.49 16.26 5.30
CA GLU A 56 -9.24 17.28 4.54
C GLU A 56 -10.53 17.69 5.27
N LYS A 57 -11.27 16.73 5.84
CA LYS A 57 -12.46 17.02 6.65
C LYS A 57 -12.14 17.87 7.87
N ARG A 58 -11.04 17.55 8.57
CA ARG A 58 -10.58 18.31 9.75
C ARG A 58 -10.08 19.70 9.39
N GLU A 59 -9.54 19.89 8.19
CA GLU A 59 -9.11 21.19 7.67
C GLU A 59 -10.31 22.08 7.32
N ALA A 60 -11.38 21.48 6.78
CA ALA A 60 -12.60 22.19 6.42
C ALA A 60 -13.40 22.69 7.63
N ASP A 61 -13.44 21.91 8.71
CA ASP A 61 -13.88 22.40 10.02
C ASP A 61 -12.83 23.40 10.50
N LYS A 62 -13.19 24.67 10.68
CA LYS A 62 -12.31 25.83 11.00
C LYS A 62 -11.58 25.73 12.36
N SER A 63 -10.99 24.58 12.65
CA SER A 63 -10.19 24.30 13.82
C SER A 63 -8.96 25.21 13.79
N PRO A 64 -8.58 25.81 14.92
CA PRO A 64 -7.41 26.67 14.98
C PRO A 64 -6.15 25.89 14.62
N TYR A 65 -5.40 26.38 13.63
CA TYR A 65 -4.11 25.82 13.27
C TYR A 65 -3.10 26.05 14.39
N LEU A 66 -2.42 24.97 14.82
CA LEU A 66 -1.31 25.07 15.76
C LEU A 66 -0.01 25.27 14.99
N SER A 67 0.77 26.29 15.38
CA SER A 67 2.14 26.47 14.86
C SER A 67 2.99 25.24 15.20
N HIS A 68 3.89 24.84 14.31
CA HIS A 68 4.82 23.71 14.53
C HIS A 68 5.48 23.75 15.93
N LYS A 69 5.98 24.90 16.37
CA LYS A 69 6.59 25.08 17.71
C LYS A 69 5.65 24.76 18.89
N LYS A 70 4.34 24.97 18.74
CA LYS A 70 3.32 24.62 19.75
C LYS A 70 2.91 23.14 19.67
N ALA A 71 3.00 22.52 18.50
CA ALA A 71 2.61 21.13 18.31
C ALA A 71 3.67 20.14 18.83
N TRP A 72 4.95 20.52 18.78
CA TRP A 72 6.11 19.69 19.17
C TRP A 72 6.73 20.11 20.51
N GLN A 73 5.94 20.69 21.39
CA GLN A 73 6.38 21.09 22.73
C GLN A 73 6.31 19.93 23.72
#